data_AF-A0A521QQ98-F1
#
_entry.id   AF-A0A521QQ98-F1
#
_cell.length_a   1.000
_cell.length_b   1.000
_cell.length_c   1.000
_cell.angle_alpha   90.00
_cell.angle_beta   90.00
_cell.angle_gamma   90.00
#
_symmetry.space_group_name_H-M   'P 1'
#
loop_
_entity.id
_entity.type
_entity.pdbx_description
1 polymer ?
#
loop_
_entity_poly.entity_id
_entity_poly.type
_entity_poly.pdbx_seq_one_letter_code
_entity_poly.pdbx_strand_id
1 'polypeptide(L)'
;MTTNRTTRVALVLSVILFAASLTQDAFCVSGICSDWPGWSILLFGALGHTSWFANPLLAASWIAALFSRRVPALILAFAALGLAGSFMFETNVITNEAGMANPVTGLREGYWLWLASMGFGVVAAAFARKMPVKL
;
A
#
# COMPACT_ATOMS: atom_id res chain seq x y z
N MET A 1 13.90 8.65 -21.62
CA MET A 1 13.36 9.63 -20.66
C MET A 1 13.72 9.18 -19.26
N THR A 2 14.38 10.02 -18.45
CA THR A 2 14.79 9.66 -17.08
C THR A 2 13.92 10.40 -16.06
N THR A 3 13.30 9.64 -15.16
CA THR A 3 12.64 10.17 -13.96
C THR A 3 13.66 10.80 -13.00
N ASN A 4 13.24 11.83 -12.26
CA ASN A 4 14.07 12.49 -11.25
C ASN A 4 14.64 11.48 -10.23
N ARG A 5 15.88 11.71 -9.76
CA ARG A 5 16.54 10.92 -8.71
C ARG A 5 15.64 10.79 -7.47
N THR A 6 15.02 11.88 -7.01
CA THR A 6 14.11 11.85 -5.85
C THR A 6 12.94 10.90 -6.07
N THR A 7 12.28 10.97 -7.23
CA THR A 7 11.19 10.04 -7.59
C THR A 7 11.66 8.60 -7.60
N ARG A 8 12.82 8.32 -8.19
CA ARG A 8 13.37 6.95 -8.25
C ARG A 8 13.66 6.40 -6.86
N VAL A 9 14.34 7.16 -6.02
CA VAL A 9 14.67 6.73 -4.65
C VAL A 9 13.39 6.50 -3.84
N ALA A 10 12.45 7.45 -3.86
CA ALA A 10 11.20 7.31 -3.14
C ALA A 10 10.35 6.13 -3.65
N LEU A 11 10.32 5.89 -4.96
CA LEU A 11 9.61 4.75 -5.55
C LEU A 11 10.25 3.42 -5.15
N VAL A 12 11.58 3.32 -5.19
CA VAL A 12 12.30 2.12 -4.73
C VAL A 12 12.04 1.86 -3.26
N LEU A 13 12.08 2.90 -2.41
CA LEU A 13 11.74 2.78 -0.99
C LEU A 13 10.29 2.34 -0.79
N SER A 14 9.35 2.91 -1.54
CA SER A 14 7.94 2.50 -1.53
C SER A 14 7.79 1.01 -1.85
N VAL A 15 8.45 0.53 -2.90
CA VAL A 15 8.40 -0.90 -3.30
C VAL A 15 9.06 -1.80 -2.25
N ILE A 16 10.21 -1.43 -1.69
CA ILE A 16 10.89 -2.21 -0.65
C ILE A 16 10.03 -2.30 0.61
N LEU A 17 9.45 -1.18 1.05
CA LEU A 17 8.56 -1.17 2.22
C LEU A 17 7.30 -2.00 1.97
N PHE A 18 6.75 -1.96 0.75
CA PHE A 18 5.64 -2.82 0.37
C PHE A 18 6.05 -4.30 0.47
N ALA A 19 7.16 -4.69 -0.16
CA ALA A 19 7.66 -6.06 -0.09
C ALA A 19 7.93 -6.51 1.36
N ALA A 20 8.50 -5.64 2.19
CA ALA A 20 8.71 -5.91 3.60
C ALA A 20 7.38 -6.11 4.34
N SER A 21 6.36 -5.28 4.08
CA SER A 21 5.03 -5.45 4.68
C SER A 21 4.40 -6.80 4.39
N LEU A 22 4.67 -7.40 3.21
CA LEU A 22 4.15 -8.71 2.86
C LEU A 22 4.72 -9.84 3.72
N THR A 23 5.91 -9.65 4.31
CA THR A 23 6.57 -10.66 5.15
C THR A 23 6.14 -10.64 6.61
N GLN A 24 5.54 -9.53 7.06
CA GLN A 24 5.15 -9.31 8.45
C GLN A 24 3.64 -9.49 8.62
N ASP A 25 3.19 -9.77 9.83
CA ASP A 25 1.76 -9.75 10.15
C ASP A 25 1.19 -8.34 10.02
N ALA A 26 -0.02 -8.20 9.49
CA ALA A 26 -0.66 -6.89 9.33
C ALA A 26 -1.58 -6.54 10.51
N PHE A 27 -2.30 -7.51 11.07
CA PHE A 27 -3.22 -7.30 12.19
C PHE A 27 -3.47 -8.59 12.99
N CYS A 28 -3.98 -8.45 14.21
CA CYS A 28 -4.49 -9.57 15.03
C CYS A 28 -6.01 -9.74 14.83
N VAL A 29 -6.46 -10.99 14.81
CA VAL A 29 -7.87 -11.36 14.76
C VAL A 29 -8.18 -12.19 15.99
N SER A 30 -9.20 -11.79 16.77
CA SER A 30 -9.61 -12.51 17.99
C SER A 30 -8.45 -12.80 18.97
N GLY A 31 -7.48 -11.88 19.07
CA GLY A 31 -6.28 -12.03 19.91
C GLY A 31 -5.17 -12.91 19.33
N ILE A 32 -5.41 -13.57 18.19
CA ILE A 32 -4.40 -14.38 17.47
C ILE A 32 -3.76 -13.51 16.40
N CYS A 33 -2.44 -13.63 16.34
CA CYS A 33 -1.61 -12.57 15.85
C CYS A 33 -0.64 -13.02 14.73
N SER A 34 -0.44 -14.32 14.58
CA SER A 34 0.49 -14.96 13.63
C SER A 34 -0.17 -15.50 12.35
N ASP A 35 -1.45 -15.20 12.13
CA ASP A 35 -2.26 -15.88 11.11
C ASP A 35 -2.46 -15.04 9.84
N TRP A 36 -2.09 -13.76 9.89
CA TRP A 36 -2.41 -12.78 8.84
C TRP A 36 -1.16 -12.05 8.33
N PRO A 37 -0.20 -12.78 7.73
CA PRO A 37 0.93 -12.16 7.07
C PRO A 37 0.48 -11.37 5.83
N GLY A 38 1.15 -10.25 5.53
CA GLY A 38 0.73 -9.35 4.45
C GLY A 38 0.62 -10.02 3.08
N TRP A 39 1.44 -11.04 2.78
CA TRP A 39 1.37 -11.77 1.51
C TRP A 39 0.06 -12.54 1.34
N SER A 40 -0.51 -13.12 2.41
CA SER A 40 -1.76 -13.87 2.33
C SER A 40 -2.93 -12.89 2.14
N ILE A 41 -2.88 -11.75 2.82
CA ILE A 41 -3.85 -10.66 2.64
C ILE A 41 -3.82 -10.11 1.22
N LEU A 42 -2.64 -9.99 0.60
CA LEU A 42 -2.54 -9.54 -0.78
C LEU A 42 -3.25 -10.49 -1.75
N LEU A 43 -3.14 -11.81 -1.54
CA LEU A 43 -3.75 -12.83 -2.41
C LEU A 43 -5.26 -13.00 -2.17
N PHE A 44 -5.70 -12.99 -0.91
CA PHE A 44 -7.07 -13.37 -0.54
C PHE A 44 -7.94 -12.20 -0.07
N GLY A 45 -7.35 -11.07 0.32
CA GLY A 45 -8.06 -9.94 0.92
C GLY A 45 -9.03 -9.22 -0.02
N ALA A 46 -8.87 -9.38 -1.33
CA ALA A 46 -9.79 -8.81 -2.34
C ALA A 46 -11.24 -9.24 -2.16
N LEU A 47 -11.47 -10.40 -1.52
CA LEU A 47 -12.78 -11.01 -1.36
C LEU A 47 -13.57 -10.47 -0.15
N GLY A 48 -12.95 -9.65 0.70
CA GLY A 48 -13.56 -9.26 1.98
C GLY A 48 -13.38 -7.81 2.41
N HIS A 49 -12.44 -7.06 1.83
CA HIS A 49 -12.02 -5.76 2.40
C HIS A 49 -11.86 -4.67 1.34
N THR A 50 -12.57 -3.56 1.53
CA THR A 50 -12.45 -2.38 0.65
C THR A 50 -11.06 -1.74 0.70
N SER A 51 -10.39 -1.83 1.86
CA SER A 51 -9.01 -1.36 2.02
C SER A 51 -8.01 -2.10 1.11
N TRP A 52 -8.35 -3.32 0.65
CA TRP A 52 -7.51 -4.08 -0.27
C TRP A 52 -7.30 -3.36 -1.61
N PHE A 53 -8.28 -2.56 -2.05
CA PHE A 53 -8.17 -1.77 -3.29
C PHE A 53 -7.06 -0.71 -3.24
N ALA A 54 -6.51 -0.42 -2.06
CA ALA A 54 -5.30 0.39 -1.96
C ALA A 54 -4.09 -0.24 -2.68
N ASN A 55 -4.04 -1.58 -2.83
CA ASN A 55 -2.93 -2.27 -3.50
C ASN A 55 -2.89 -1.99 -5.02
N PRO A 56 -3.96 -2.23 -5.80
CA PRO A 56 -4.00 -1.83 -7.21
C PRO A 56 -3.77 -0.32 -7.43
N LEU A 57 -4.31 0.54 -6.54
CA LEU A 57 -4.11 1.98 -6.64
C LEU A 57 -2.66 2.38 -6.41
N LEU A 58 -1.99 1.79 -5.42
CA LEU A 58 -0.57 2.00 -5.16
C LEU A 58 0.27 1.55 -6.37
N ALA A 59 0.01 0.36 -6.92
CA ALA A 59 0.69 -0.14 -8.10
C ALA A 59 0.49 0.79 -9.32
N ALA A 60 -0.74 1.24 -9.57
CA ALA A 60 -1.05 2.20 -10.61
C ALA A 60 -0.32 3.54 -10.40
N SER A 61 -0.20 3.99 -9.14
CA SER A 61 0.55 5.20 -8.78
C SER A 61 2.05 5.08 -9.12
N TRP A 62 2.66 3.92 -8.84
CA TRP A 62 4.05 3.65 -9.21
C TRP A 62 4.26 3.72 -10.71
N ILE A 63 3.38 3.08 -11.48
CA ILE A 63 3.41 3.10 -12.95
C ILE A 63 3.29 4.54 -13.46
N ALA A 64 2.32 5.31 -12.96
CA ALA A 64 2.14 6.70 -13.35
C ALA A 64 3.37 7.57 -13.00
N ALA A 65 3.99 7.35 -11.83
CA ALA A 65 5.20 8.04 -11.42
C ALA A 65 6.41 7.69 -12.32
N LEU A 66 6.56 6.43 -12.73
CA LEU A 66 7.58 5.98 -13.69
C LEU A 66 7.46 6.69 -15.04
N PHE A 67 6.22 6.90 -15.51
CA PHE A 67 5.95 7.66 -16.74
C PHE A 67 5.96 9.19 -16.54
N SER A 68 6.38 9.68 -15.37
CA SER A 68 6.38 11.11 -15.02
C SER A 68 5.01 11.79 -15.16
N ARG A 69 3.92 11.04 -14.95
CA ARG A 69 2.53 11.53 -14.96
C ARG A 69 2.15 11.99 -13.54
N ARG A 70 2.65 13.17 -13.16
CA ARG A 70 2.52 13.71 -11.79
C ARG A 70 1.10 13.68 -11.21
N VAL A 71 0.14 14.28 -11.91
CA VAL A 71 -1.22 14.47 -11.39
C VAL A 71 -1.94 13.12 -11.20
N PRO A 72 -1.99 12.21 -12.20
CA PRO A 72 -2.53 10.87 -12.00
C PRO A 72 -1.83 10.10 -10.87
N ALA A 73 -0.50 10.16 -10.80
CA ALA A 73 0.27 9.48 -9.76
C ALA A 73 -0.12 9.97 -8.35
N LEU A 74 -0.31 11.27 -8.18
CA LEU A 74 -0.71 11.86 -6.89
C LEU A 74 -2.12 11.43 -6.48
N ILE A 75 -3.09 11.51 -7.40
CA ILE A 75 -4.48 11.10 -7.13
C ILE A 75 -4.52 9.63 -6.68
N LEU A 76 -3.82 8.76 -7.43
CA LEU A 76 -3.78 7.33 -7.13
C LEU A 76 -3.06 7.03 -5.80
N ALA A 77 -1.93 7.69 -5.53
CA ALA A 77 -1.18 7.49 -4.28
C ALA A 77 -1.96 7.97 -3.04
N PHE A 78 -2.64 9.12 -3.12
CA PHE A 78 -3.50 9.60 -2.03
C PHE A 78 -4.75 8.75 -1.85
N ALA A 79 -5.37 8.28 -2.95
CA ALA A 79 -6.50 7.37 -2.87
C ALA A 79 -6.10 6.04 -2.21
N ALA A 80 -4.93 5.49 -2.58
CA ALA A 80 -4.37 4.30 -1.93
C ALA A 80 -4.16 4.55 -0.43
N LEU A 81 -3.47 5.63 -0.06
CA LEU A 81 -3.19 5.97 1.34
C LEU A 81 -4.47 6.17 2.16
N GLY A 82 -5.49 6.82 1.58
CA GLY A 82 -6.79 7.01 2.22
C GLY A 82 -7.53 5.71 2.48
N LEU A 83 -7.57 4.81 1.48
CA LEU A 83 -8.20 3.49 1.62
C LEU A 83 -7.43 2.55 2.57
N ALA A 84 -6.11 2.64 2.60
CA ALA A 84 -5.31 1.91 3.58
C ALA A 84 -5.52 2.46 5.00
N GLY A 85 -5.58 3.78 5.12
CA GLY A 85 -5.84 4.47 6.38
C GLY A 85 -7.23 4.18 6.94
N SER A 86 -8.23 3.95 6.08
CA SER A 86 -9.58 3.63 6.56
C SER A 86 -9.65 2.31 7.34
N PHE A 87 -8.73 1.36 7.08
CA PHE A 87 -8.66 0.09 7.83
C PHE A 87 -8.40 0.29 9.33
N MET A 88 -7.81 1.42 9.74
CA MET A 88 -7.61 1.73 11.15
C MET A 88 -8.92 1.87 11.92
N PHE A 89 -10.02 2.16 11.22
CA PHE A 89 -11.36 2.29 11.80
C PHE A 89 -12.19 1.01 11.65
N GLU A 90 -11.63 -0.02 11.02
CA GLU A 90 -12.33 -1.29 10.83
C GLU A 90 -12.32 -2.09 12.13
N THR A 91 -13.51 -2.48 12.59
CA THR A 91 -13.66 -3.22 13.85
C THR A 91 -13.71 -4.73 13.63
N ASN A 92 -14.10 -5.17 12.43
CA ASN A 92 -14.28 -6.58 12.11
C ASN A 92 -13.78 -6.88 10.70
N VAL A 93 -13.26 -8.08 10.52
CA VAL A 93 -12.64 -8.54 9.28
C VAL A 93 -13.18 -9.94 8.95
N ILE A 94 -13.62 -10.15 7.71
CA ILE A 94 -13.91 -11.47 7.17
C ILE A 94 -12.58 -12.14 6.85
N THR A 95 -12.29 -13.22 7.57
CA THR A 95 -11.00 -13.92 7.57
C THR A 95 -11.13 -15.39 7.16
N ASN A 96 -12.34 -15.85 6.83
CA ASN A 96 -12.57 -17.21 6.39
C ASN A 96 -13.61 -17.28 5.27
N GLU A 97 -13.61 -18.40 4.57
CA GLU A 97 -14.51 -18.71 3.46
C GLU A 97 -15.98 -18.85 3.92
N ALA A 98 -16.20 -19.04 5.23
CA ALA A 98 -17.53 -19.07 5.83
C ALA A 98 -18.17 -17.67 5.93
N GLY A 99 -17.45 -16.59 5.60
CA GLY A 99 -17.95 -15.22 5.62
C GLY A 99 -18.12 -14.65 7.02
N MET A 100 -17.56 -15.30 8.05
CA MET A 100 -17.71 -14.87 9.43
C MET A 100 -16.80 -13.67 9.71
N ALA A 101 -17.42 -12.59 10.21
CA ALA A 101 -16.70 -11.40 10.65
C ALA A 101 -16.06 -11.68 12.02
N ASN A 102 -14.74 -11.46 12.11
CA ASN A 102 -13.98 -11.62 13.34
C ASN A 102 -13.40 -10.27 13.78
N PRO A 103 -13.31 -9.99 15.09
CA PRO A 103 -12.84 -8.70 15.58
C PRO A 103 -11.35 -8.48 15.29
N VAL A 104 -11.03 -7.30 14.76
CA VAL A 104 -9.64 -6.81 14.68
C VAL A 104 -9.24 -6.35 16.08
N THR A 105 -8.20 -6.96 16.64
CA THR A 105 -7.78 -6.74 18.03
C THR A 105 -6.47 -5.97 18.16
N GLY A 106 -5.77 -5.75 17.05
CA GLY A 106 -4.56 -4.94 17.02
C GLY A 106 -3.98 -4.81 15.62
N LEU A 107 -3.29 -3.70 15.36
CA LEU A 107 -2.52 -3.46 14.14
C LEU A 107 -1.04 -3.81 14.39
N ARG A 108 -0.38 -4.35 13.37
CA ARG A 108 1.01 -4.83 13.43
C ARG A 108 1.94 -4.05 12.53
N GLU A 109 3.21 -4.37 12.62
CA GLU A 109 4.32 -3.83 11.82
C GLU A 109 4.05 -3.91 10.32
N GLY A 110 3.46 -5.01 9.82
CA GLY A 110 3.09 -5.15 8.41
C GLY A 110 2.14 -4.07 7.94
N TYR A 111 1.14 -3.70 8.75
CA TYR A 111 0.22 -2.61 8.42
C TYR A 111 0.92 -1.25 8.35
N TRP A 112 1.81 -0.96 9.31
CA TRP A 112 2.55 0.29 9.33
C TRP A 112 3.55 0.40 8.17
N LEU A 113 4.23 -0.70 7.82
CA LEU A 113 5.11 -0.76 6.64
C LEU A 113 4.33 -0.56 5.34
N TRP A 114 3.12 -1.10 5.27
CA TRP A 114 2.21 -0.93 4.14
C TRP A 114 1.75 0.54 3.98
N LEU A 115 1.35 1.20 5.08
CA LEU A 115 1.06 2.64 5.08
C LEU A 115 2.28 3.49 4.71
N ALA A 116 3.45 3.17 5.28
CA ALA A 116 4.70 3.88 4.99
C ALA A 116 5.06 3.76 3.50
N SER A 117 4.89 2.58 2.90
CA SER A 117 5.06 2.39 1.46
C SER A 117 4.20 3.38 0.65
N MET A 118 2.93 3.54 0.99
CA MET A 118 2.05 4.50 0.31
C MET A 118 2.47 5.95 0.53
N GLY A 119 2.94 6.29 1.74
CA GLY A 119 3.54 7.60 2.02
C GLY A 119 4.72 7.91 1.10
N PHE A 120 5.63 6.94 0.90
CA PHE A 120 6.72 7.08 -0.08
C PHE A 120 6.21 7.11 -1.52
N GLY A 121 5.11 6.43 -1.84
CA GLY A 121 4.42 6.53 -3.13
C GLY A 121 3.93 7.96 -3.41
N VAL A 122 3.35 8.63 -2.41
CA VAL A 122 2.95 10.05 -2.49
C VAL A 122 4.17 10.94 -2.74
N VAL A 123 5.28 10.73 -2.02
CA VAL A 123 6.53 11.48 -2.25
C VAL A 123 7.05 11.25 -3.68
N ALA A 124 7.09 10.01 -4.14
CA ALA A 124 7.53 9.69 -5.50
C ALA A 124 6.67 10.41 -6.56
N ALA A 125 5.35 10.37 -6.39
CA ALA A 125 4.38 11.04 -7.24
C ALA A 125 4.52 12.57 -7.22
N ALA A 126 4.74 13.17 -6.04
CA ALA A 126 4.90 14.62 -5.89
C ALA A 126 6.07 15.19 -6.71
N PHE A 127 7.16 14.42 -6.81
CA PHE A 127 8.37 14.79 -7.54
C PHE A 127 8.43 14.22 -8.97
N ALA A 128 7.41 13.45 -9.41
CA ALA A 128 7.37 12.81 -10.72
C ALA A 128 7.27 13.85 -11.86
N ARG A 129 8.42 14.36 -12.29
CA ARG A 129 8.58 15.32 -13.39
C ARG A 129 9.61 14.79 -14.37
N LYS A 130 9.43 15.13 -15.64
CA LYS A 130 10.43 14.86 -16.69
C LYS A 130 11.68 15.71 -16.40
N MET A 131 12.85 15.09 -16.42
CA MET A 131 14.12 15.84 -16.48
C MET A 131 14.47 16.11 -17.95
N PRO A 132 14.94 17.32 -18.30
CA PRO A 132 15.56 17.56 -19.59
C PRO A 132 16.81 16.67 -19.69
N VAL A 133 16.94 15.95 -20.81
CA VAL A 133 18.17 15.21 -21.12
C VAL A 133 19.22 16.27 -21.44
N LYS A 134 20.27 16.37 -20.62
CA LYS A 134 21.46 17.13 -21.01
C LYS A 134 22.14 16.32 -22.13
N LEU A 135 22.06 16.83 -23.36
CA LEU A 135 22.81 16.36 -24.52
C LEU A 135 24.29 16.70 -24.35
#